data_AF-A0A821FRV2-F1
#
_entry.id   AF-A0A821FRV2-F1
#
_cell.length_a   1.000
_cell.length_b   1.000
_cell.length_c   1.000
_cell.angle_alpha   90.00
_cell.angle_beta   90.00
_cell.angle_gamma   90.00
#
_symmetry.space_group_name_H-M   'P 1'
#
loop_
_entity.id
_entity.type
_entity.pdbx_description
1 polymer ?
#
loop_
_entity_poly.entity_id
_entity_poly.type
_entity_poly.pdbx_seq_one_letter_code
_entity_poly.pdbx_strand_id
1 'polypeptide(L)'
;KTNNQLLHFIQALLYVGDLEHTLFLFNNVPRWSCTSYREINTLLTKIISYMIDPFYKNNSDLHACFLQYELNNPLNINICPRDLKLIQTWNEFRENTYPLLLHLGAYCQDRLLYMQLTRLCTNIIKKPTMTDEQQEDILLLIDEVLLPSLSLLDVNSCLAIELW
;
A
#
# COMPACT_ATOMS: atom_id res chain seq x y z
N LYS A 1 -8.55 27.53 7.44
CA LYS A 1 -9.40 26.80 6.47
C LYS A 1 -8.94 27.19 5.06
N THR A 2 -7.80 26.67 4.63
CA THR A 2 -7.35 26.83 3.24
C THR A 2 -8.13 25.82 2.40
N ASN A 3 -8.84 26.32 1.39
CA ASN A 3 -9.56 25.52 0.41
C ASN A 3 -8.57 24.67 -0.37
N ASN A 4 -8.20 23.52 0.16
CA ASN A 4 -7.38 22.54 -0.54
C ASN A 4 -8.26 21.75 -1.53
N GLN A 5 -8.87 22.45 -2.49
CA GLN A 5 -9.74 21.85 -3.52
C GLN A 5 -9.02 20.71 -4.25
N LEU A 6 -7.71 20.84 -4.45
CA LEU A 6 -6.86 19.79 -5.01
C LEU A 6 -6.85 18.52 -4.15
N LEU A 7 -6.75 18.62 -2.82
CA LEU A 7 -6.78 17.45 -1.93
C LEU A 7 -8.15 16.76 -1.97
N HIS A 8 -9.23 17.53 -1.97
CA HIS A 8 -10.58 16.97 -2.10
C HIS A 8 -10.80 16.33 -3.47
N PHE A 9 -10.20 16.89 -4.53
CA PHE A 9 -10.24 16.31 -5.87
C PHE A 9 -9.48 14.97 -5.93
N ILE A 10 -8.27 14.91 -5.37
CA ILE A 10 -7.50 13.67 -5.25
C ILE A 10 -8.26 12.63 -4.42
N GLN A 11 -8.86 13.04 -3.31
CA GLN A 11 -9.70 12.17 -2.49
C GLN A 11 -10.89 11.62 -3.29
N ALA A 12 -11.56 12.45 -4.08
CA ALA A 12 -12.66 12.02 -4.94
C ALA A 12 -12.19 11.03 -6.03
N LEU A 13 -11.02 11.25 -6.64
CA LEU A 13 -10.44 10.32 -7.61
C LEU A 13 -10.12 8.96 -6.98
N LEU A 14 -9.57 8.96 -5.77
CA LEU A 14 -9.33 7.74 -5.00
C LEU A 14 -10.63 6.99 -4.68
N TYR A 15 -11.72 7.69 -4.34
CA TYR A 15 -13.03 7.07 -4.13
C TYR A 15 -13.62 6.43 -5.39
N VAL A 16 -13.33 7.00 -6.57
CA VAL A 16 -13.71 6.47 -7.88
C VAL A 16 -12.80 5.30 -8.30
N GLY A 17 -11.62 5.16 -7.70
CA GLY A 17 -10.63 4.14 -8.03
C GLY A 17 -9.75 4.51 -9.24
N ASP A 18 -9.67 5.79 -9.61
CA ASP A 18 -8.82 6.24 -10.71
C ASP A 18 -7.37 6.47 -10.26
N LEU A 19 -6.58 5.40 -10.24
CA LEU A 19 -5.21 5.41 -9.73
C LEU A 19 -4.21 6.04 -10.69
N GLU A 20 -4.44 5.96 -12.00
CA GLU A 20 -3.53 6.51 -13.01
C GLU A 20 -3.48 8.05 -12.92
N HIS A 21 -4.65 8.69 -12.88
CA HIS A 21 -4.73 10.14 -12.74
C HIS A 21 -4.29 10.59 -11.34
N THR A 22 -4.57 9.79 -10.31
CA THR A 22 -4.09 10.07 -8.95
C THR A 22 -2.56 10.05 -8.89
N LEU A 23 -1.90 9.05 -9.47
CA LEU A 23 -0.44 8.96 -9.56
C LEU A 23 0.14 10.14 -10.35
N PHE A 24 -0.48 10.51 -11.46
CA PHE A 24 -0.07 11.69 -12.21
C PHE A 24 -0.10 12.95 -11.36
N LEU A 25 -1.16 13.15 -10.55
CA LEU A 25 -1.24 14.28 -9.63
C LEU A 25 -0.21 14.20 -8.51
N PHE A 26 0.03 13.03 -7.92
CA PHE A 26 1.06 12.83 -6.90
C PHE A 26 2.47 13.15 -7.38
N ASN A 27 2.78 12.88 -8.64
CA ASN A 27 4.06 13.27 -9.24
C ASN A 27 4.23 14.79 -9.40
N ASN A 28 3.13 15.53 -9.52
CA ASN A 28 3.14 16.98 -9.76
C ASN A 28 3.05 17.81 -8.48
N VAL A 29 2.71 17.21 -7.33
CA VAL A 29 2.68 17.89 -6.03
C VAL A 29 3.95 17.62 -5.22
N PRO A 30 4.30 18.49 -4.24
CA PRO A 30 5.42 18.24 -3.36
C PRO A 30 5.30 16.91 -2.62
N ARG A 31 6.44 16.24 -2.44
CA ARG A 31 6.52 14.94 -1.76
C ARG A 31 5.78 14.97 -0.41
N TRP A 32 4.98 13.92 -0.20
CA TRP A 32 4.21 13.66 1.01
C TRP A 32 3.16 14.70 1.44
N SER A 33 2.95 15.76 0.65
CA SER A 33 1.95 16.80 0.95
C SER A 33 0.52 16.25 0.97
N CYS A 34 0.20 15.33 0.04
CA CYS A 34 -1.11 14.68 -0.02
C CYS A 34 -1.27 13.57 1.02
N THR A 35 -0.23 12.78 1.28
CA THR A 35 -0.29 11.61 2.17
C THR A 35 -0.21 11.98 3.65
N SER A 36 0.22 13.21 3.96
CA SER A 36 0.04 13.83 5.28
C SER A 36 -1.44 14.04 5.64
N TYR A 37 -2.33 14.15 4.64
CA TYR A 37 -3.76 14.31 4.90
C TYR A 37 -4.39 12.96 5.24
N ARG A 38 -4.91 12.85 6.46
CA ARG A 38 -5.42 11.61 7.05
C ARG A 38 -6.44 10.90 6.16
N GLU A 39 -7.38 11.63 5.54
CA GLU A 39 -8.43 10.99 4.75
C GLU A 39 -7.87 10.35 3.47
N ILE A 40 -7.02 11.06 2.73
CA ILE A 40 -6.32 10.52 1.56
C ILE A 40 -5.46 9.32 1.96
N ASN A 41 -4.73 9.44 3.06
CA ASN A 41 -3.87 8.38 3.58
C ASN A 41 -4.68 7.10 3.85
N THR A 42 -5.73 7.20 4.67
CA THR A 42 -6.54 6.04 5.06
C THR A 42 -7.26 5.39 3.88
N LEU A 43 -7.63 6.16 2.86
CA LEU A 43 -8.21 5.60 1.64
C LEU A 43 -7.14 4.90 0.80
N LEU A 44 -5.98 5.54 0.61
CA LEU A 44 -4.89 4.98 -0.16
C LEU A 44 -4.37 3.68 0.47
N THR A 45 -4.16 3.63 1.78
CA THR A 45 -3.72 2.41 2.47
C THR A 45 -4.75 1.29 2.31
N LYS A 46 -6.05 1.58 2.43
CA LYS A 46 -7.11 0.57 2.24
C LYS A 46 -7.18 0.05 0.81
N ILE A 47 -7.05 0.93 -0.18
CA ILE A 47 -7.01 0.55 -1.60
C ILE A 47 -5.82 -0.37 -1.85
N ILE A 48 -4.63 0.00 -1.37
CA ILE A 48 -3.43 -0.80 -1.52
C ILE A 48 -3.59 -2.16 -0.83
N SER A 49 -4.05 -2.20 0.43
CA SER A 49 -4.30 -3.45 1.15
C SER A 49 -5.29 -4.37 0.40
N TYR A 50 -6.34 -3.79 -0.19
CA TYR A 50 -7.31 -4.54 -0.98
C TYR A 50 -6.70 -5.10 -2.28
N MET A 51 -5.88 -4.32 -2.98
CA MET A 51 -5.19 -4.76 -4.21
C MET A 51 -4.15 -5.87 -3.94
N ILE A 52 -3.43 -5.77 -2.82
CA ILE A 52 -2.38 -6.71 -2.42
C ILE A 52 -2.96 -8.01 -1.83
N ASP A 53 -4.16 -7.99 -1.22
CA ASP A 53 -4.74 -9.13 -0.49
C ASP A 53 -4.65 -10.50 -1.22
N PRO A 54 -5.03 -10.64 -2.51
CA PRO A 54 -4.88 -11.92 -3.21
C PRO A 54 -3.41 -12.33 -3.39
N PHE A 55 -2.53 -11.38 -3.71
CA PHE A 55 -1.10 -11.63 -3.81
C PHE A 55 -0.50 -12.05 -2.46
N TYR A 56 -0.97 -11.44 -1.37
CA TYR A 56 -0.61 -11.79 0.00
C TYR A 56 -1.04 -13.21 0.34
N LYS A 57 -2.32 -13.56 0.13
CA LYS A 57 -2.87 -14.90 0.43
C LYS A 57 -2.09 -16.02 -0.28
N ASN A 58 -1.69 -15.78 -1.52
CA ASN A 58 -0.94 -16.77 -2.31
C ASN A 58 0.53 -16.92 -1.89
N ASN A 59 1.12 -15.88 -1.30
CA ASN A 59 2.55 -15.85 -0.96
C ASN A 59 2.84 -15.85 0.54
N SER A 60 1.82 -15.83 1.40
CA SER A 60 1.98 -15.83 2.85
C SER A 60 2.25 -17.22 3.42
N ASP A 61 3.09 -17.29 4.46
CA ASP A 61 3.37 -18.53 5.23
C ASP A 61 2.24 -18.83 6.25
N LEU A 62 1.16 -18.05 6.24
CA LEU A 62 0.07 -18.17 7.19
C LEU A 62 -0.78 -19.41 6.92
N HIS A 63 -1.18 -20.06 8.00
CA HIS A 63 -2.12 -21.17 7.91
C HIS A 63 -3.45 -20.70 7.29
N ALA A 64 -4.04 -21.53 6.41
CA ALA A 64 -5.24 -21.19 5.64
C ALA A 64 -6.42 -20.69 6.50
N CYS A 65 -6.54 -21.15 7.76
CA CYS A 65 -7.55 -20.66 8.69
C CYS A 65 -7.45 -19.15 8.98
N PHE A 66 -6.25 -18.56 8.96
CA PHE A 66 -6.07 -17.12 9.16
C PHE A 66 -6.29 -16.30 7.89
N LEU A 67 -6.47 -16.95 6.74
CA LEU A 67 -6.71 -16.32 5.44
C LEU A 67 -8.19 -16.30 5.05
N GLN A 68 -9.09 -16.74 5.94
CA GLN A 68 -10.54 -16.81 5.72
C GLN A 68 -11.25 -15.45 5.85
N TYR A 69 -10.51 -14.34 5.80
CA TYR A 69 -11.09 -13.00 5.83
C TYR A 69 -11.30 -12.48 4.41
N GLU A 70 -12.35 -11.69 4.22
CA GLU A 70 -12.58 -10.91 3.01
C GLU A 70 -12.47 -9.43 3.35
N LEU A 71 -11.62 -8.71 2.62
CA LEU A 71 -11.57 -7.26 2.72
C LEU A 71 -12.73 -6.67 1.92
N ASN A 72 -13.49 -5.80 2.56
CA ASN A 72 -14.51 -5.04 1.87
C ASN A 72 -13.85 -4.12 0.84
N ASN A 73 -14.45 -4.00 -0.35
CA ASN A 73 -14.00 -3.05 -1.35
C ASN A 73 -14.05 -1.63 -0.75
N PRO A 74 -12.91 -0.92 -0.66
CA PRO A 74 -12.85 0.41 -0.06
C PRO A 74 -13.48 1.50 -0.94
N LEU A 75 -13.79 1.19 -2.20
CA LEU A 75 -14.42 2.11 -3.12
C LEU A 75 -15.90 2.31 -2.82
N ASN A 76 -16.42 3.47 -3.19
CA ASN A 76 -17.84 3.72 -3.13
C ASN A 76 -18.52 3.11 -4.36
N ILE A 77 -18.96 1.86 -4.24
CA ILE A 77 -19.59 1.03 -5.28
C ILE A 77 -20.78 1.77 -5.95
N ASN A 78 -21.41 2.71 -5.24
CA ASN A 78 -22.54 3.50 -5.74
C ASN A 78 -22.16 4.54 -6.82
N ILE A 79 -20.88 4.92 -6.94
CA ILE A 79 -20.45 6.03 -7.80
C ILE A 79 -19.86 5.52 -9.11
N CYS A 80 -19.10 4.42 -9.09
CA CYS A 80 -18.56 3.77 -10.28
C CYS A 80 -18.35 2.27 -10.03
N PRO A 81 -18.84 1.38 -10.91
CA PRO A 81 -18.56 -0.06 -10.86
C PRO A 81 -17.19 -0.38 -11.50
N ARG A 82 -16.16 0.37 -11.13
CA ARG A 82 -14.78 0.02 -11.52
C ARG A 82 -14.22 -0.90 -10.44
N ASP A 83 -13.94 -2.13 -10.83
CA ASP A 83 -13.21 -3.04 -9.96
C ASP A 83 -11.74 -2.65 -9.96
N LEU A 84 -11.16 -2.54 -8.75
CA LEU A 84 -9.72 -2.39 -8.60
C LEU A 84 -9.06 -3.64 -9.18
N LYS A 85 -7.98 -3.43 -9.93
CA LYS A 85 -7.17 -4.55 -10.43
C LYS A 85 -6.54 -5.27 -9.24
N LEU A 86 -7.00 -6.49 -9.00
CA LEU A 86 -6.45 -7.40 -8.00
C LEU A 86 -5.14 -7.97 -8.51
N ILE A 87 -4.11 -7.94 -7.67
CA ILE A 87 -2.75 -8.30 -8.06
C ILE A 87 -2.52 -9.77 -7.78
N GLN A 88 -1.96 -10.48 -8.76
CA GLN A 88 -1.64 -11.91 -8.62
C GLN A 88 -0.14 -12.18 -8.79
N THR A 89 0.57 -11.31 -9.52
CA THR A 89 1.98 -11.49 -9.83
C THR A 89 2.86 -10.37 -9.28
N TRP A 90 4.16 -10.64 -9.13
CA TRP A 90 5.12 -9.63 -8.70
C TRP A 90 5.24 -8.46 -9.70
N ASN A 91 5.18 -8.74 -11.00
CA ASN A 91 5.29 -7.69 -12.01
C ASN A 91 4.13 -6.70 -11.91
N GLU A 92 2.91 -7.21 -11.71
CA GLU A 92 1.72 -6.38 -11.46
C GLU A 92 1.83 -5.56 -10.17
N PHE A 93 2.45 -6.13 -9.12
CA PHE A 93 2.74 -5.41 -7.88
C PHE A 93 3.70 -4.25 -8.12
N ARG A 94 4.79 -4.50 -8.87
CA ARG A 94 5.80 -3.50 -9.23
C ARG A 94 5.23 -2.37 -10.09
N GLU A 95 4.37 -2.69 -11.05
CA GLU A 95 3.81 -1.68 -11.95
C GLU A 95 2.73 -0.82 -11.29
N ASN A 96 1.83 -1.44 -10.51
CA ASN A 96 0.62 -0.76 -10.06
C ASN A 96 0.70 -0.27 -8.61
N THR A 97 1.27 -1.07 -7.70
CA THR A 97 1.23 -0.78 -6.26
C THR A 97 2.50 -0.13 -5.76
N TYR A 98 3.65 -0.52 -6.30
CA TYR A 98 4.94 0.01 -5.88
C TYR A 98 5.04 1.54 -6.01
N PRO A 99 4.60 2.19 -7.10
CA PRO A 99 4.62 3.65 -7.19
C PRO A 99 3.72 4.32 -6.14
N LEU A 100 2.55 3.73 -5.86
CA LEU A 100 1.63 4.22 -4.83
C LEU A 100 2.25 4.12 -3.43
N LEU A 101 2.96 3.04 -3.14
CA LEU A 101 3.68 2.84 -1.88
C LEU A 101 4.82 3.85 -1.71
N LEU A 102 5.58 4.13 -2.76
CA LEU A 102 6.64 5.15 -2.71
C LEU A 102 6.08 6.56 -2.45
N HIS A 103 4.93 6.90 -3.04
CA HIS A 103 4.26 8.17 -2.73
C HIS A 103 3.69 8.22 -1.31
N LEU A 104 3.21 7.10 -0.78
CA LEU A 104 2.78 6.97 0.61
C LEU A 104 3.95 7.23 1.57
N GLY A 105 5.11 6.62 1.29
CA GLY A 105 6.35 6.80 2.05
C GLY A 105 6.17 6.53 3.54
N ALA A 106 6.72 7.42 4.37
CA ALA A 106 6.64 7.32 5.83
C ALA A 106 5.21 7.28 6.39
N TYR A 107 4.21 7.76 5.66
CA TYR A 107 2.85 7.89 6.19
C TYR A 107 2.04 6.59 6.13
N CYS A 108 2.66 5.41 6.01
CA CYS A 108 1.94 4.14 6.11
C CYS A 108 1.45 3.87 7.55
N GLN A 109 0.32 4.47 7.92
CA GLN A 109 -0.26 4.38 9.27
C GLN A 109 -1.14 3.14 9.50
N ASP A 110 -1.53 2.45 8.44
CA ASP A 110 -2.38 1.26 8.56
C ASP A 110 -1.55 0.04 8.93
N ARG A 111 -1.83 -0.53 10.10
CA ARG A 111 -1.13 -1.70 10.64
C ARG A 111 -1.35 -2.94 9.80
N LEU A 112 -2.52 -3.07 9.17
CA LEU A 112 -2.80 -4.22 8.31
C LEU A 112 -1.87 -4.23 7.10
N LEU A 113 -1.78 -3.09 6.41
CA LEU A 113 -0.92 -2.93 5.24
C LEU A 113 0.54 -3.18 5.61
N TYR A 114 1.01 -2.61 6.72
CA TYR A 114 2.38 -2.78 7.20
C TYR A 114 2.72 -4.26 7.38
N MET A 115 1.86 -5.02 8.07
CA MET A 115 2.04 -6.46 8.30
C MET A 115 1.98 -7.29 7.01
N GLN A 116 1.12 -6.92 6.06
CA GLN A 116 1.05 -7.58 4.76
C GLN A 116 2.37 -7.38 4.00
N LEU A 117 2.90 -6.16 3.99
CA LEU A 117 4.15 -5.81 3.30
C LEU A 117 5.37 -6.50 3.92
N THR A 118 5.56 -6.45 5.24
CA THR A 118 6.72 -7.09 5.90
C THR A 118 6.75 -8.59 5.64
N ARG A 119 5.60 -9.25 5.76
CA ARG A 119 5.47 -10.69 5.48
C ARG A 119 5.65 -11.05 4.02
N LEU A 120 5.17 -10.23 3.09
CA LEU A 120 5.44 -10.42 1.67
C LEU A 120 6.94 -10.34 1.39
N CYS A 121 7.60 -9.30 1.90
CA CYS A 121 9.03 -9.10 1.69
C CYS A 121 9.84 -10.27 2.24
N THR A 122 9.60 -10.70 3.48
CA THR A 122 10.30 -11.84 4.08
C THR A 122 10.08 -13.13 3.30
N ASN A 123 8.86 -13.39 2.85
CA ASN A 123 8.57 -14.59 2.08
C ASN A 123 9.17 -14.59 0.68
N ILE A 124 9.30 -13.42 0.05
CA ILE A 124 9.98 -13.30 -1.25
C ILE A 124 11.49 -13.49 -1.06
N ILE A 125 12.08 -12.88 -0.04
CA ILE A 125 13.52 -13.02 0.27
C ILE A 125 13.89 -14.48 0.57
N LYS A 126 13.01 -15.22 1.26
CA LYS A 126 13.25 -16.65 1.55
C LYS A 126 13.24 -17.54 0.29
N LYS A 127 12.63 -17.11 -0.82
CA LYS A 127 12.55 -17.94 -2.03
C LYS A 127 13.92 -17.96 -2.72
N PRO A 128 14.45 -19.15 -3.05
CA PRO A 128 15.76 -19.28 -3.71
C PRO A 128 15.77 -18.77 -5.16
N THR A 129 14.61 -18.40 -5.70
CA THR A 129 14.41 -17.90 -7.07
C THR A 129 14.32 -16.38 -7.15
N MET A 130 14.72 -15.66 -6.09
CA MET A 130 14.69 -14.20 -6.07
C MET A 130 15.65 -13.62 -7.12
N THR A 131 15.18 -12.63 -7.88
CA THR A 131 16.02 -11.89 -8.82
C THR A 131 16.66 -10.68 -8.14
N ASP A 132 17.82 -10.23 -8.64
CA ASP A 132 18.52 -9.05 -8.10
C ASP A 132 17.61 -7.79 -8.12
N GLU A 133 16.81 -7.63 -9.17
CA GLU A 133 15.84 -6.53 -9.28
C GLU A 133 14.77 -6.57 -8.16
N GLN A 134 14.29 -7.76 -7.80
CA GLN A 134 13.33 -7.92 -6.70
C GLN A 134 13.95 -7.51 -5.37
N GLN A 135 15.23 -7.86 -5.17
CA GLN A 135 15.95 -7.49 -3.97
C GLN A 135 16.11 -5.97 -3.85
N GLU A 136 16.47 -5.29 -4.94
CA GLU A 136 16.59 -3.82 -4.98
C GLU A 136 15.24 -3.14 -4.69
N ASP A 137 14.16 -3.58 -5.35
CA ASP A 137 12.82 -3.03 -5.13
C ASP A 137 12.38 -3.18 -3.65
N ILE A 138 12.66 -4.33 -3.02
CA ILE A 138 12.34 -4.59 -1.61
C ILE A 138 13.17 -3.72 -0.67
N LEU A 139 14.47 -3.57 -0.92
CA LEU A 139 15.34 -2.71 -0.11
C LEU A 139 14.86 -1.26 -0.15
N LEU A 140 14.51 -0.75 -1.33
CA LEU A 140 13.93 0.58 -1.50
C LEU A 140 12.58 0.72 -0.76
N LEU A 141 11.74 -0.32 -0.76
CA LEU A 141 10.49 -0.32 -0.02
C LEU A 141 10.72 -0.27 1.50
N ILE A 142 11.72 -1.01 1.98
CA ILE A 142 12.11 -0.99 3.40
C ILE A 142 12.61 0.41 3.78
N ASP A 143 13.47 1.01 2.97
CA ASP A 143 14.11 2.31 3.24
C ASP A 143 13.12 3.49 3.17
N GLU A 144 12.26 3.55 2.17
CA GLU A 144 11.36 4.70 1.94
C GLU A 144 10.01 4.57 2.67
N VAL A 145 9.54 3.35 2.93
CA VAL A 145 8.18 3.10 3.46
C VAL A 145 8.22 2.49 4.84
N LEU A 146 8.81 1.30 5.01
CA LEU A 146 8.66 0.52 6.25
C LEU A 146 9.45 1.12 7.42
N LEU A 147 10.74 1.44 7.23
CA LEU A 147 11.56 2.04 8.30
C LEU A 147 11.03 3.42 8.74
N PRO A 148 10.69 4.35 7.82
CA PRO A 148 10.17 5.64 8.23
C PRO A 148 8.78 5.54 8.86
N SER A 149 7.91 4.66 8.38
CA SER A 149 6.57 4.48 8.97
C SER A 149 6.60 3.89 10.37
N LEU A 150 7.58 3.04 10.70
CA LEU A 150 7.78 2.55 12.06
C LEU A 150 8.04 3.68 13.08
N SER A 151 8.56 4.83 12.64
CA SER A 151 8.75 5.98 13.52
C SER A 151 7.46 6.77 13.80
N LEU A 152 6.47 6.66 12.91
CA LEU A 152 5.22 7.44 12.95
C LEU A 152 4.03 6.65 13.51
N LEU A 153 4.12 5.33 13.58
CA LEU A 153 3.10 4.48 14.18
C LEU A 153 3.12 4.61 15.72
N ASP A 154 1.98 4.41 16.37
CA ASP A 154 1.89 4.36 17.84
C ASP A 154 1.87 2.90 18.32
N VAL A 155 2.60 2.61 19.41
CA VAL A 155 2.68 1.28 20.06
C VAL A 155 3.24 0.19 19.12
N ASN A 156 4.53 0.32 18.78
CA ASN A 156 5.14 -0.39 17.64
C ASN A 156 5.93 -1.64 17.99
N SER A 157 6.02 -2.07 19.25
CA SER A 157 6.94 -3.16 19.63
C SER A 157 6.71 -4.44 18.83
N CYS A 158 5.46 -4.84 18.62
CA CYS A 158 5.13 -6.02 17.81
C CYS A 158 5.47 -5.83 16.31
N LEU A 159 5.24 -4.62 15.77
CA LEU A 159 5.53 -4.31 14.37
C LEU A 159 7.03 -4.18 14.12
N ALA A 160 7.78 -3.70 15.11
CA ALA A 160 9.24 -3.66 15.09
C ALA A 160 9.81 -5.08 15.12
N ILE A 161 9.23 -6.00 15.91
CA ILE A 161 9.62 -7.41 15.92
C ILE A 161 9.31 -8.07 14.57
N GLU A 162 8.21 -7.71 13.90
CA GLU A 162 7.90 -8.27 12.59
C GLU A 162 8.82 -7.73 11.48
N LEU A 163 9.30 -6.49 11.62
CA LEU A 163 10.27 -5.91 10.67
C LEU A 163 11.69 -6.44 10.91
N TRP A 164 12.06 -6.70 12.16
CA TRP A 164 13.36 -7.27 12.54
C TRP A 164 13.50 -8.73 12.09
#